data_AF-A0A811KAJ0-F1
#
_entry.id   AF-A0A811KAJ0-F1
#
_cell.length_a   1.000
_cell.length_b   1.000
_cell.length_c   1.000
_cell.angle_alpha   90.00
_cell.angle_beta   90.00
_cell.angle_gamma   90.00
#
_symmetry.space_group_name_H-M   'P 1'
#
loop_
_entity.id
_entity.type
_entity.pdbx_description
1 polymer ?
#
loop_
_entity_poly.entity_id
_entity_poly.type
_entity_poly.pdbx_seq_one_letter_code
_entity_poly.pdbx_strand_id
1 'polypeptide(L)'
;MKTFVVFFTVSIYCSPAGKLTIVNKCTDPVTVVRTSAGGGGQQAQCRLAVGASCVQTYTSGAMNFRHDFGVGHTISEFSFDDSNGHDNYAINLIEGFDIAMQIIPENGG
;
A
#
# COMPACT_ATOMS: atom_id res chain seq x y z
N MET A 1 -4.44 39.62 -40.84
CA MET A 1 -3.74 38.57 -40.07
C MET A 1 -4.64 38.21 -38.89
N LYS A 2 -5.16 36.97 -38.82
CA LYS A 2 -6.09 36.53 -37.77
C LYS A 2 -5.30 35.76 -36.71
N THR A 3 -5.25 36.27 -35.49
CA THR A 3 -4.60 35.61 -34.36
C THR A 3 -5.61 34.69 -33.69
N PHE A 4 -5.26 33.41 -33.57
CA PHE A 4 -6.01 32.45 -32.78
C PHE A 4 -5.30 32.25 -31.45
N VAL A 5 -6.02 32.42 -30.35
CA VAL A 5 -5.54 32.09 -29.01
C VAL A 5 -6.10 30.72 -28.66
N VAL A 6 -5.22 29.75 -28.42
CA VAL A 6 -5.58 28.39 -27.97
C VAL A 6 -5.37 28.35 -26.46
N PHE A 7 -6.45 28.10 -25.72
CA PHE A 7 -6.37 27.79 -24.29
C PHE A 7 -6.23 26.28 -24.13
N PHE A 8 -5.14 25.83 -23.52
CA PHE A 8 -4.95 24.43 -23.12
C PHE A 8 -5.26 24.32 -21.62
N THR A 9 -6.40 23.73 -21.26
CA THR A 9 -6.66 23.30 -19.88
C THR A 9 -6.08 21.90 -19.69
N VAL A 10 -4.95 21.81 -18.98
CA VAL A 10 -4.40 20.53 -18.55
C VAL A 10 -5.07 20.14 -17.22
N SER A 11 -5.98 19.17 -17.27
CA SER A 11 -6.50 18.53 -16.05
C SER A 11 -5.47 17.52 -15.54
N ILE A 12 -4.67 17.91 -14.56
CA ILE A 12 -3.78 16.98 -13.84
C ILE A 12 -4.67 16.17 -12.89
N TYR A 13 -5.03 14.95 -13.28
CA TYR A 13 -5.67 14.00 -12.38
C TYR A 13 -4.60 13.40 -11.48
N CYS A 14 -4.49 13.88 -10.24
CA CYS A 14 -3.84 13.11 -9.18
C CYS A 14 -4.71 11.87 -8.97
N SER A 15 -4.21 10.69 -9.34
CA SER A 15 -4.96 9.46 -9.09
C SER A 15 -4.91 9.20 -7.58
N PRO A 16 -6.05 9.08 -6.87
CA PRO A 16 -6.08 8.84 -5.42
C PRO A 16 -5.62 7.41 -5.05
N ALA A 17 -5.06 6.68 -6.02
CA ALA A 17 -4.75 5.28 -5.86
C ALA A 17 -3.29 5.08 -5.44
N GLY A 18 -3.11 4.68 -4.18
CA GLY A 18 -1.82 4.24 -3.65
C GLY A 18 -1.34 2.96 -4.34
N LYS A 19 -0.11 2.96 -4.84
CA LYS A 19 0.53 1.78 -5.43
C LYS A 19 1.54 1.20 -4.45
N LEU A 20 1.35 -0.05 -4.05
CA LEU A 20 2.28 -0.79 -3.22
C LEU A 20 3.04 -1.83 -4.04
N THR A 21 4.37 -1.75 -3.98
CA THR A 21 5.27 -2.82 -4.41
C THR A 21 5.75 -3.57 -3.18
N ILE A 22 5.32 -4.81 -3.00
CA ILE A 22 5.65 -5.64 -1.84
C ILE A 22 6.69 -6.66 -2.28
N VAL A 23 7.84 -6.66 -1.61
CA VAL A 23 8.99 -7.52 -1.96
C VAL A 23 9.32 -8.43 -0.79
N ASN A 24 9.39 -9.73 -1.03
CA ASN A 24 9.86 -10.68 -0.03
C ASN A 24 11.39 -10.77 -0.07
N LYS A 25 12.05 -10.20 0.95
CA LYS A 25 13.50 -10.33 1.16
C LYS A 25 13.87 -11.33 2.27
N CYS A 26 12.89 -12.04 2.83
CA CYS A 26 13.12 -13.10 3.81
C CYS A 26 13.75 -14.33 3.14
N THR A 27 14.29 -15.23 3.96
CA THR A 27 14.85 -16.52 3.51
C THR A 27 13.78 -17.55 3.17
N ASP A 28 12.55 -17.32 3.64
CA ASP A 28 11.42 -18.21 3.42
C ASP A 28 10.31 -17.54 2.60
N PRO A 29 9.50 -18.32 1.85
CA PRO A 29 8.37 -17.78 1.14
C PRO A 29 7.26 -17.28 2.11
N VAL A 30 6.67 -16.11 1.86
CA VAL A 30 5.59 -15.51 2.69
C VAL A 30 4.23 -15.40 1.97
N THR A 31 3.14 -15.29 2.74
CA THR A 31 1.80 -14.96 2.22
C THR A 31 1.43 -13.56 2.68
N VAL A 32 1.40 -12.58 1.77
CA VAL A 32 0.93 -11.24 2.11
C VAL A 32 -0.57 -11.30 2.36
N VAL A 33 -0.98 -11.01 3.58
CA VAL A 33 -2.38 -10.97 4.01
C VAL A 33 -2.75 -9.52 4.30
N ARG A 34 -3.89 -9.07 3.77
CA ARG A 34 -4.44 -7.74 3.96
C ARG A 34 -5.72 -7.81 4.79
N THR A 35 -5.87 -6.87 5.71
CA THR A 35 -7.16 -6.57 6.36
C THR A 35 -7.55 -5.13 6.03
N SER A 36 -8.76 -4.93 5.48
CA SER A 36 -9.32 -3.61 5.23
C SER A 36 -10.26 -3.17 6.35
N ALA A 37 -10.27 -1.88 6.69
CA ALA A 37 -11.10 -1.33 7.76
C ALA A 37 -12.62 -1.48 7.54
N GLY A 38 -13.07 -1.65 6.28
CA GLY A 38 -14.49 -1.76 5.90
C GLY A 38 -15.21 -3.07 6.25
N GLY A 39 -14.58 -3.99 7.00
CA GLY A 39 -15.13 -5.31 7.28
C GLY A 39 -14.89 -6.29 6.12
N GLY A 40 -14.48 -7.51 6.45
CA GLY A 40 -14.05 -8.52 5.47
C GLY A 40 -12.98 -9.49 6.00
N GLY A 41 -12.43 -9.19 7.18
CA GLY A 41 -11.40 -10.01 7.80
C GLY A 41 -10.09 -10.03 7.01
N GLN A 42 -9.24 -11.01 7.32
CA GLN A 42 -7.97 -11.22 6.65
C GLN A 42 -8.16 -11.87 5.28
N GLN A 43 -7.49 -11.31 4.27
CA GLN A 43 -7.58 -11.76 2.88
C GLN A 43 -6.17 -11.92 2.29
N ALA A 44 -5.86 -13.10 1.74
CA ALA A 44 -4.60 -13.29 1.02
C ALA A 44 -4.56 -12.36 -0.21
N GLN A 45 -3.45 -11.65 -0.38
CA GLN A 45 -3.20 -10.77 -1.54
C GLN A 45 -2.23 -11.41 -2.52
N CYS A 46 -1.08 -11.89 -2.02
CA CYS A 46 -0.06 -12.53 -2.84
C CYS A 46 0.67 -13.61 -2.03
N ARG A 47 1.02 -14.71 -2.70
CA ARG A 47 2.04 -15.63 -2.21
C ARG A 47 3.38 -15.27 -2.85
N LEU A 48 4.38 -14.91 -2.05
CA LEU A 48 5.68 -14.49 -2.54
C LEU A 48 6.76 -15.53 -2.22
N ALA A 49 7.41 -16.05 -3.27
CA ALA A 49 8.66 -16.79 -3.13
C ALA A 49 9.79 -15.86 -2.64
N VAL A 50 10.94 -16.44 -2.27
CA VAL A 50 12.13 -15.67 -1.88
C VAL A 50 12.57 -14.77 -3.03
N GLY A 51 12.75 -13.48 -2.75
CA GLY A 51 13.14 -12.46 -3.74
C GLY A 51 12.01 -12.02 -4.68
N ALA A 52 10.82 -12.62 -4.60
CA ALA A 52 9.69 -12.26 -5.46
C ALA A 52 9.01 -10.97 -4.97
N SER A 53 8.26 -10.34 -5.87
CA SER A 53 7.43 -9.18 -5.57
C SER A 53 6.03 -9.29 -6.15
N CYS A 54 5.09 -8.57 -5.54
CA CYS A 54 3.78 -8.30 -6.11
C CYS A 54 3.52 -6.80 -6.07
N VAL A 55 2.73 -6.32 -7.04
CA VAL A 55 2.31 -4.93 -7.13
C VAL A 55 0.80 -4.88 -6.99
N GLN A 56 0.30 -4.01 -6.13
CA GLN A 56 -1.12 -3.79 -5.91
C GLN A 56 -1.45 -2.30 -5.90
N THR A 57 -2.67 -1.98 -6.28
CA THR A 57 -3.18 -0.60 -6.30
C THR A 57 -4.43 -0.53 -5.45
N TYR A 58 -4.50 0.48 -4.58
CA TYR A 58 -5.58 0.67 -3.63
C TYR A 58 -6.10 2.09 -3.74
N THR A 59 -7.41 2.25 -3.98
CA THR A 59 -8.00 3.53 -4.36
C THR A 59 -8.40 4.42 -3.18
N SER A 60 -8.58 3.85 -1.98
CA SER A 60 -8.84 4.58 -0.74
C SER A 60 -8.98 3.62 0.44
N GLY A 61 -8.90 4.17 1.65
CA GLY A 61 -9.27 3.50 2.90
C GLY A 61 -8.09 2.95 3.69
N ALA A 62 -8.32 2.76 4.99
CA ALA A 62 -7.32 2.19 5.89
C ALA A 62 -7.22 0.67 5.72
N MET A 63 -5.98 0.19 5.69
CA MET A 63 -5.66 -1.22 5.56
C MET A 63 -4.37 -1.55 6.29
N ASN A 64 -4.24 -2.81 6.68
CA ASN A 64 -3.01 -3.33 7.23
C ASN A 64 -2.59 -4.61 6.53
N PHE A 65 -1.28 -4.85 6.50
CA PHE A 65 -0.67 -6.02 5.88
C PHE A 65 0.24 -6.75 6.87
N ARG A 66 0.29 -8.06 6.70
CA ARG A 66 1.06 -9.02 7.50
C ARG A 66 1.52 -10.18 6.61
N HIS A 67 2.42 -11.01 7.12
CA HIS A 67 3.13 -12.01 6.32
C HIS A 67 2.54 -13.43 6.35
N ASP A 68 1.47 -13.64 7.13
CA ASP A 68 0.60 -14.81 7.12
C ASP A 68 -0.76 -14.51 7.77
N PHE A 69 -1.68 -15.48 7.78
CA PHE A 69 -2.93 -15.40 8.54
C PHE A 69 -2.71 -15.54 10.04
N GLY A 70 -3.57 -14.89 10.82
CA GLY A 70 -3.55 -14.93 12.28
C GLY A 70 -3.12 -13.63 12.94
N VAL A 71 -2.80 -13.72 14.22
CA VAL A 71 -2.31 -12.64 15.09
C VAL A 71 -0.88 -12.97 15.52
N GLY A 72 -0.16 -12.03 16.15
CA GLY A 72 1.23 -12.23 16.54
C GLY A 72 2.25 -11.60 15.59
N HIS A 73 1.78 -10.89 14.56
CA HIS A 73 2.61 -10.46 13.44
C HIS A 73 3.05 -9.00 13.54
N THR A 74 4.22 -8.68 12.98
CA THR A 74 4.56 -7.31 12.60
C THR A 74 3.56 -6.83 11.54
N ILE A 75 3.07 -5.61 11.69
CA ILE A 75 2.05 -5.03 10.81
C ILE A 75 2.60 -3.81 10.09
N SER A 76 2.34 -3.70 8.78
CA SER A 76 2.42 -2.43 8.06
C SER A 76 1.02 -1.87 7.82
N GLU A 77 0.77 -0.63 8.21
CA GLU A 77 -0.51 0.06 8.08
C GLU A 77 -0.41 1.13 7.00
N PHE A 78 -1.47 1.27 6.19
CA PHE A 78 -1.60 2.27 5.16
C PHE A 78 -3.00 2.87 5.19
N SER A 79 -3.10 4.18 5.00
CA SER A 79 -4.32 4.89 4.66
C SER A 79 -4.00 5.82 3.51
N PHE A 80 -4.54 5.51 2.33
CA PHE A 80 -4.34 6.32 1.14
C PHE A 80 -5.41 7.40 1.02
N ASP A 81 -5.01 8.58 0.55
CA ASP A 81 -5.87 9.71 0.26
C ASP A 81 -6.80 10.07 1.44
N ASP A 82 -6.21 10.52 2.55
CA ASP A 82 -6.97 11.02 3.68
C ASP A 82 -7.79 12.29 3.32
N SER A 83 -8.55 12.85 4.26
CA SER A 83 -9.39 14.02 3.98
C SER A 83 -8.61 15.27 3.55
N ASN A 84 -7.28 15.27 3.69
CA ASN A 84 -6.38 16.33 3.26
C ASN A 84 -5.53 15.94 2.03
N GLY A 85 -5.77 14.77 1.44
CA GLY A 85 -5.01 14.26 0.30
C GLY A 85 -3.63 13.72 0.69
N HIS A 86 -3.41 13.34 1.95
CA HIS A 86 -2.15 12.75 2.39
C HIS A 86 -2.24 11.22 2.47
N ASP A 87 -1.11 10.58 2.20
CA ASP A 87 -0.92 9.16 2.47
C ASP A 87 -0.27 8.98 3.84
N ASN A 88 -0.92 8.19 4.70
CA ASN A 88 -0.40 7.85 6.01
C ASN A 88 0.06 6.38 6.02
N TYR A 89 1.23 6.13 6.58
CA TYR A 89 1.76 4.77 6.72
C TYR A 89 2.56 4.59 8.00
N ALA A 90 2.56 3.38 8.54
CA ALA A 90 3.28 3.04 9.75
C ALA A 90 3.70 1.57 9.76
N ILE A 91 4.72 1.26 10.56
CA ILE A 91 4.99 -0.11 11.01
C ILE A 91 4.57 -0.17 12.48
N ASN A 92 3.76 -1.16 12.83
CA ASN A 92 3.20 -1.32 14.16
C ASN A 92 3.47 -2.73 14.69
N LEU A 93 3.73 -2.81 15.99
CA LEU A 93 4.02 -4.05 16.72
C LEU A 93 2.92 -4.40 17.73
N ILE A 94 1.75 -3.77 17.61
CA ILE A 94 0.62 -3.95 18.54
C ILE A 94 0.12 -5.40 18.61
N GLU A 95 0.18 -6.13 17.49
CA GLU A 95 -0.17 -7.55 17.45
C GLU A 95 1.03 -8.47 17.72
N GLY A 96 2.26 -7.97 17.73
CA GLY A 96 3.49 -8.75 17.91
C GLY A 96 4.62 -8.32 17.00
N PHE A 97 5.72 -9.08 17.05
CA PHE A 97 6.86 -8.94 16.14
C PHE A 97 7.34 -10.33 15.73
N ASP A 98 7.54 -10.53 14.43
CA ASP A 98 7.96 -11.80 13.86
C ASP A 98 8.94 -11.66 12.69
N ILE A 99 8.68 -10.73 11.77
CA ILE A 99 9.56 -10.38 10.66
C ILE A 99 9.86 -8.89 10.66
N ALA A 100 11.07 -8.56 10.22
CA ALA A 100 11.45 -7.17 9.98
C ALA A 100 10.77 -6.66 8.69
N MET A 101 10.22 -5.46 8.77
CA MET A 101 9.60 -4.76 7.63
C MET A 101 10.25 -3.40 7.42
N GLN A 102 10.19 -2.90 6.19
CA GLN A 102 10.62 -1.56 5.82
C GLN A 102 9.61 -0.97 4.84
N ILE A 103 9.26 0.30 5.04
CA ILE A 103 8.44 1.07 4.10
C ILE A 103 9.33 2.15 3.49
N ILE A 104 9.33 2.24 2.16
CA ILE A 104 10.09 3.23 1.39
C ILE A 104 9.10 3.97 0.48
N PRO A 105 8.77 5.24 0.75
CA PRO A 105 7.95 6.05 -0.15
C PRO A 105 8.74 6.41 -1.42
N GLU A 106 8.16 6.18 -2.60
CA GLU A 106 8.85 6.41 -3.87
C GLU A 106 8.51 7.76 -4.55
N ASN A 107 7.40 8.42 -4.21
CA ASN A 107 6.96 9.66 -4.91
C ASN A 107 6.46 10.79 -3.99
N GLY A 108 6.86 10.79 -2.72
CA GLY A 108 6.20 11.61 -1.70
C GLY A 108 4.85 11.03 -1.30
N GLY A 109 4.45 11.23 -0.05
CA GLY A 109 3.14 10.90 0.48
C GLY A 109 2.46 12.14 1.04
#